data_AF-A0A956FQY2-F1
#
_entry.id   AF-A0A956FQY2-F1
#
_cell.length_a   1.000
_cell.length_b   1.000
_cell.length_c   1.000
_cell.angle_alpha   90.00
_cell.angle_beta   90.00
_cell.angle_gamma   90.00
#
_symmetry.space_group_name_H-M   'P 1'
#
loop_
_entity.id
_entity.type
_entity.pdbx_description
1 polymer ?
#
loop_
_entity_poly.entity_id
_entity_poly.type
_entity_poly.pdbx_seq_one_letter_code
_entity_poly.pdbx_strand_id
1 'polypeptide(L)'
;MSRTGRSLTPSAARIVITSALVGLVACKGADKGGDGDGDKSPPPVAEAEAKPSQVAPLEAELAPPKKSAKERAGAAFDADHAKEQAEAFREHLADGRKAVKAKKYGDGIKALEAALKIDPNHPSALAELGWAAFLSGDLDRAERFTQRAIDSSVASDRTRGAALYNLGRIHEERGDEGAAVTAYTRSLRLRENKVVAGRIAELEGKGAAVEAKECELTAMKGAPPFDLCAAAKEVFGAAPDEIIGPEKCDERDYTTTEVAVDAAGNKYGGEKATRIALDLGDDVRVATYGITSDFVEGGEGGTTYLAALYSDRWYVAALGGEYNPGVGYIGESFQVTSVVADDVVPGGRPEVIVTTVWDHHDGDYGDNVLEGGQETIVAVLSVDNSGPRWLGAVKTSIVSEVSAMIEGEPSEAEESRSERKVEVVFHRDSGEYEVKAIAGHEPSAPLGRFKLGEGPALCPPQVNFAG
;
A
#
# COMPACT_ATOMS: atom_id res chain seq x y z
N MET A 1 42.27 43.61 -38.14
CA MET A 1 43.01 44.69 -37.43
C MET A 1 42.11 45.14 -36.28
N SER A 2 42.25 44.54 -35.09
CA SER A 2 42.94 45.08 -33.89
C SER A 2 42.31 46.40 -33.42
N ARG A 3 41.77 46.55 -32.20
CA ARG A 3 42.38 46.33 -30.87
C ARG A 3 41.26 46.42 -29.80
N THR A 4 41.11 45.44 -28.88
CA THR A 4 41.54 45.43 -27.45
C THR A 4 41.05 46.62 -26.60
N GLY A 5 40.50 46.51 -25.39
CA GLY A 5 40.29 45.40 -24.45
C GLY A 5 40.04 45.92 -23.00
N ARG A 6 39.77 44.98 -22.07
CA ARG A 6 39.88 44.99 -20.59
C ARG A 6 38.79 45.60 -19.68
N SER A 7 38.01 44.68 -19.09
CA SER A 7 37.85 44.34 -17.65
C SER A 7 37.92 45.41 -16.55
N LEU A 8 36.99 45.33 -15.58
CA LEU A 8 37.23 45.23 -14.13
C LEU A 8 35.90 45.02 -13.36
N THR A 9 35.80 43.95 -12.56
CA THR A 9 34.94 43.83 -11.35
C THR A 9 35.77 44.27 -10.14
N PRO A 10 35.23 44.74 -8.98
CA PRO A 10 34.63 43.81 -7.99
C PRO A 10 33.59 44.39 -6.98
N SER A 11 32.98 43.46 -6.23
CA SER A 11 32.71 43.50 -4.77
C SER A 11 31.42 44.09 -4.18
N ALA A 12 30.72 43.20 -3.46
CA ALA A 12 30.23 43.28 -2.08
C ALA A 12 29.16 44.32 -1.66
N ALA A 13 28.00 43.76 -1.34
CA ALA A 13 27.22 43.92 -0.09
C ALA A 13 27.16 45.30 0.61
N ARG A 14 25.92 45.80 0.79
CA ARG A 14 25.46 46.30 2.10
C ARG A 14 23.93 46.41 2.15
N ILE A 15 23.35 45.60 3.03
CA ILE A 15 22.06 45.80 3.68
C ILE A 15 22.22 46.97 4.66
N VAL A 16 21.33 47.97 4.62
CA VAL A 16 20.96 48.76 5.80
C VAL A 16 19.45 48.98 5.76
N ILE A 17 18.81 48.42 6.78
CA ILE A 17 17.44 48.63 7.22
C ILE A 17 17.34 50.02 7.85
N THR A 18 16.33 50.80 7.50
CA THR A 18 15.80 51.85 8.39
C THR A 18 14.27 51.91 8.29
N SER A 19 13.66 51.21 9.25
CA SER A 19 12.59 51.65 10.16
C SER A 19 11.43 52.50 9.62
N ALA A 20 10.27 51.84 9.73
CA ALA A 20 8.92 52.34 9.99
C ALA A 20 8.78 53.76 10.56
N LEU A 21 7.72 54.43 10.07
CA LEU A 21 6.93 55.33 10.90
C LEU A 21 5.45 55.17 10.58
N VAL A 22 4.77 54.59 11.57
CA VAL A 22 3.32 54.56 11.75
C VAL A 22 2.85 55.99 12.00
N GLY A 23 1.79 56.40 11.31
CA GLY A 23 1.06 57.63 11.58
C GLY A 23 -0.43 57.41 11.37
N LEU A 24 -1.12 56.94 12.42
CA LEU A 24 -2.57 57.05 12.53
C LEU A 24 -2.94 58.55 12.61
N VAL A 25 -3.88 58.99 11.78
CA VAL A 25 -4.77 60.10 12.12
C VAL A 25 -6.19 59.67 11.82
N ALA A 26 -6.96 59.48 12.89
CA ALA A 26 -8.40 59.40 12.86
C ALA A 26 -8.99 60.81 12.73
N CYS A 27 -10.03 60.99 11.93
CA CYS A 27 -11.06 61.98 12.22
C CYS A 27 -12.42 61.49 11.70
N LYS A 28 -13.38 61.59 12.62
CA LYS A 28 -14.78 61.16 12.58
C LYS A 28 -15.62 62.40 12.25
N GLY A 29 -16.63 62.28 11.40
CA GLY A 29 -17.60 63.36 11.20
C GLY A 29 -18.51 63.14 10.02
N ALA A 30 -19.75 62.79 10.31
CA ALA A 30 -20.82 62.51 9.36
C ALA A 30 -21.36 63.79 8.69
N ASP A 31 -21.83 63.66 7.45
CA ASP A 31 -23.04 64.39 7.04
C ASP A 31 -23.79 63.67 5.90
N LYS A 32 -25.12 63.81 5.92
CA LYS A 32 -26.09 63.13 5.05
C LYS A 32 -26.48 63.97 3.83
N GLY A 33 -26.88 63.27 2.76
CA GLY A 33 -27.54 63.79 1.55
C GLY A 33 -26.73 63.39 0.31
N GLY A 34 -27.24 62.76 -0.74
CA GLY A 34 -28.59 62.65 -1.27
C GLY A 34 -28.46 62.83 -2.79
N ASP A 35 -28.78 61.76 -3.53
CA ASP A 35 -29.04 61.64 -4.98
C ASP A 35 -27.91 61.85 -6.01
N GLY A 36 -27.81 60.87 -6.93
CA GLY A 36 -27.05 60.99 -8.18
C GLY A 36 -26.76 59.63 -8.84
N ASP A 37 -27.50 59.34 -9.90
CA ASP A 37 -27.30 58.23 -10.86
C ASP A 37 -25.83 57.93 -11.20
N GLY A 38 -25.51 56.65 -11.33
CA GLY A 38 -24.19 56.20 -11.76
C GLY A 38 -24.22 54.76 -12.27
N ASP A 39 -24.35 54.64 -13.59
CA ASP A 39 -23.92 53.50 -14.40
C ASP A 39 -22.61 52.90 -13.86
N LYS A 40 -22.64 51.63 -13.47
CA LYS A 40 -21.46 50.88 -13.05
C LYS A 40 -21.32 49.62 -13.90
N SER A 41 -20.68 49.80 -15.04
CA SER A 41 -19.90 48.73 -15.66
C SER A 41 -18.94 48.13 -14.62
N PRO A 42 -18.80 46.79 -14.54
CA PRO A 42 -17.88 46.16 -13.60
C PRO A 42 -16.43 46.49 -13.97
N PRO A 43 -15.51 46.59 -12.98
CA PRO A 43 -14.11 46.84 -13.25
C PRO A 43 -13.50 45.69 -14.05
N PRO A 44 -12.47 45.95 -14.88
CA PRO A 44 -11.83 44.91 -15.69
C PRO A 44 -11.23 43.85 -14.77
N VAL A 45 -11.54 42.59 -15.08
CA VAL A 45 -10.92 41.42 -14.44
C VAL A 45 -9.43 41.51 -14.72
N ALA A 46 -8.65 41.78 -13.68
CA ALA A 46 -7.21 41.59 -13.74
C ALA A 46 -6.97 40.10 -14.02
N GLU A 47 -6.35 39.80 -15.15
CA GLU A 47 -5.81 38.47 -15.45
C GLU A 47 -4.84 38.11 -14.33
N ALA A 48 -5.30 37.25 -13.42
CA ALA A 48 -4.45 36.65 -12.42
C ALA A 48 -3.52 35.69 -13.16
N GLU A 49 -2.26 36.11 -13.35
CA GLU A 49 -1.18 35.20 -13.71
C GLU A 49 -1.19 34.03 -12.72
N ALA A 50 -1.51 32.84 -13.23
CA ALA A 50 -1.46 31.61 -12.48
C ALA A 50 -0.01 31.35 -12.05
N LYS A 51 0.30 31.66 -10.79
CA LYS A 51 1.53 31.18 -10.16
C LYS A 51 1.39 29.66 -9.97
N PRO A 52 2.46 28.88 -10.22
CA PRO A 52 2.45 27.45 -9.91
C PRO A 52 2.07 27.30 -8.44
N SER A 53 1.00 26.56 -8.17
CA SER A 53 0.61 26.19 -6.83
C SER A 53 1.75 25.36 -6.26
N GLN A 54 2.59 25.97 -5.42
CA GLN A 54 3.59 25.25 -4.65
C GLN A 54 2.83 24.47 -3.59
N VAL A 55 2.51 23.22 -3.90
CA VAL A 55 2.06 22.23 -2.92
C VAL A 55 3.15 22.18 -1.85
N ALA A 56 2.82 22.57 -0.62
CA ALA A 56 3.76 22.52 0.48
C ALA A 56 4.26 21.07 0.67
N PRO A 57 5.57 20.82 0.85
CA PRO A 57 6.06 19.45 1.06
C PRO A 57 5.48 18.88 2.35
N LEU A 58 4.71 17.81 2.21
CA LEU A 58 3.97 17.16 3.29
C LEU A 58 4.82 16.12 4.05
N GLU A 59 6.15 16.12 3.88
CA GLU A 59 7.05 15.21 4.61
C GLU A 59 6.89 15.32 6.15
N ALA A 60 6.27 16.38 6.66
CA ALA A 60 6.04 16.61 8.08
C ALA A 60 4.69 16.13 8.66
N GLU A 61 3.72 15.63 7.87
CA GLU A 61 2.37 15.29 8.36
C GLU A 61 1.98 13.79 8.26
N LEU A 62 2.85 12.93 7.72
CA LEU A 62 2.63 11.48 7.81
C LEU A 62 2.80 11.00 9.24
N ALA A 63 2.04 9.96 9.62
CA ALA A 63 2.10 9.39 10.97
C ALA A 63 3.56 9.01 11.33
N PRO A 64 3.97 9.17 12.61
CA PRO A 64 5.30 8.76 13.03
C PRO A 64 5.55 7.29 12.68
N PRO A 65 6.79 6.90 12.35
CA PRO A 65 7.10 5.57 11.84
C PRO A 65 6.63 4.49 12.82
N LYS A 66 6.00 3.44 12.29
CA LYS A 66 5.74 2.20 13.04
C LYS A 66 7.08 1.58 13.46
N LYS A 67 7.09 0.77 14.53
CA LYS A 67 8.26 -0.05 14.87
C LYS A 67 8.70 -0.87 13.65
N SER A 68 10.00 -1.10 13.49
CA SER A 68 10.52 -1.97 12.43
C SER A 68 10.06 -3.42 12.62
N ALA A 69 10.13 -4.23 11.56
CA ALA A 69 9.91 -5.67 11.65
C ALA A 69 10.74 -6.30 12.77
N LYS A 70 12.04 -5.96 12.83
CA LYS A 70 12.98 -6.45 13.84
C LYS A 70 12.59 -6.08 15.27
N GLU A 71 12.21 -4.82 15.50
CA GLU A 71 11.79 -4.35 16.83
C GLU A 71 10.51 -5.05 17.30
N ARG A 72 9.60 -5.36 16.36
CA ARG A 72 8.38 -6.10 16.64
C ARG A 72 8.62 -7.58 16.92
N ALA A 73 9.43 -8.24 16.09
CA ALA A 73 9.84 -9.62 16.27
C ALA A 73 10.60 -9.81 17.60
N GLY A 74 11.55 -8.92 17.91
CA GLY A 74 12.37 -9.01 19.12
C GLY A 74 11.61 -8.74 20.43
N ALA A 75 10.51 -7.99 20.42
CA ALA A 75 9.75 -7.69 21.64
C ALA A 75 8.98 -8.91 22.19
N ALA A 76 8.72 -9.92 21.36
CA ALA A 76 7.92 -11.10 21.69
C ALA A 76 8.70 -12.43 21.61
N PHE A 77 9.99 -12.41 21.25
CA PHE A 77 10.76 -13.62 20.97
C PHE A 77 11.23 -14.35 22.24
N ASP A 78 10.69 -15.54 22.45
CA ASP A 78 11.18 -16.58 23.35
C ASP A 78 11.63 -17.78 22.50
N ALA A 79 12.93 -18.09 22.52
CA ALA A 79 13.51 -19.11 21.65
C ALA A 79 13.02 -20.53 21.99
N ASP A 80 12.84 -20.84 23.28
CA ASP A 80 12.37 -22.16 23.71
C ASP A 80 10.90 -22.35 23.34
N HIS A 81 10.08 -21.33 23.62
CA HIS A 81 8.66 -21.35 23.26
C HIS A 81 8.45 -21.45 21.75
N ALA A 82 9.22 -20.68 20.97
CA ALA A 82 9.10 -20.69 19.52
C ALA A 82 9.53 -22.02 18.90
N LYS A 83 10.49 -22.74 19.49
CA LYS A 83 10.84 -24.10 19.06
C LYS A 83 9.70 -25.08 19.28
N GLU A 84 9.08 -25.06 20.46
CA GLU A 84 7.93 -25.92 20.78
C GLU A 84 6.74 -25.64 19.84
N GLN A 85 6.47 -24.36 19.58
CA GLN A 85 5.45 -23.92 18.63
C GLN A 85 5.75 -24.38 17.20
N ALA A 86 6.99 -24.26 16.73
CA ALA A 86 7.37 -24.72 15.39
C ALA A 86 7.21 -26.25 15.23
N GLU A 87 7.52 -27.04 16.27
CA GLU A 87 7.28 -28.48 16.27
C GLU A 87 5.78 -28.81 16.20
N ALA A 88 4.97 -28.20 17.07
CA ALA A 88 3.53 -28.39 17.08
C ALA A 88 2.87 -27.95 15.76
N PHE A 89 3.32 -26.82 15.19
CA PHE A 89 2.87 -26.33 13.89
C PHE A 89 3.09 -27.37 12.79
N ARG A 90 4.30 -27.93 12.70
CA ARG A 90 4.64 -28.96 11.69
C ARG A 90 3.80 -30.21 11.86
N GLU A 91 3.56 -30.65 13.10
CA GLU A 91 2.71 -31.80 13.39
C GLU A 91 1.26 -31.56 12.94
N HIS A 92 0.67 -30.44 13.34
CA HIS A 92 -0.68 -30.05 12.95
C HIS A 92 -0.84 -29.91 11.43
N LEU A 93 0.15 -29.31 10.76
CA LEU A 93 0.17 -29.20 9.29
C LEU A 93 0.24 -30.58 8.62
N ALA A 94 1.08 -31.49 9.13
CA ALA A 94 1.20 -32.85 8.61
C ALA A 94 -0.10 -33.66 8.81
N ASP A 95 -0.74 -33.55 9.97
CA ASP A 95 -2.03 -34.18 10.25
C ASP A 95 -3.14 -33.64 9.37
N GLY A 96 -3.17 -32.32 9.17
CA GLY A 96 -4.06 -31.65 8.23
C GLY A 96 -3.96 -32.23 6.82
N ARG A 97 -2.75 -32.26 6.26
CA ARG A 97 -2.46 -32.85 4.94
C ARG A 97 -2.90 -34.31 4.84
N LYS A 98 -2.60 -35.11 5.87
CA LYS A 98 -2.95 -36.53 5.93
C LYS A 98 -4.46 -36.73 5.93
N ALA A 99 -5.19 -35.96 6.73
CA ALA A 99 -6.66 -36.04 6.82
C ALA A 99 -7.34 -35.57 5.52
N VAL A 100 -6.89 -34.45 4.92
CA VAL A 100 -7.41 -33.97 3.63
C VAL A 100 -7.18 -35.01 2.52
N LYS A 101 -6.00 -35.62 2.46
CA LYS A 101 -5.70 -36.71 1.51
C LYS A 101 -6.60 -37.92 1.73
N ALA A 102 -6.96 -38.21 2.98
CA ALA A 102 -7.92 -39.26 3.34
C ALA A 102 -9.40 -38.86 3.12
N LYS A 103 -9.66 -37.67 2.53
CA LYS A 103 -10.98 -37.07 2.34
C LYS A 103 -11.76 -36.81 3.64
N LYS A 104 -11.07 -36.76 4.76
CA LYS A 104 -11.63 -36.40 6.07
C LYS A 104 -11.50 -34.88 6.25
N TYR A 105 -12.26 -34.12 5.44
CA TYR A 105 -12.05 -32.68 5.33
C TYR A 105 -12.26 -31.94 6.66
N GLY A 106 -13.25 -32.33 7.47
CA GLY A 106 -13.45 -31.75 8.80
C GLY A 106 -12.28 -31.95 9.76
N ASP A 107 -11.67 -33.14 9.76
CA ASP A 107 -10.47 -33.41 10.58
C ASP A 107 -9.25 -32.63 10.04
N GLY A 108 -9.14 -32.54 8.71
CA GLY A 108 -8.09 -31.78 8.05
C GLY A 108 -8.16 -30.29 8.33
N ILE A 109 -9.35 -29.71 8.26
CA ILE A 109 -9.64 -28.32 8.62
C ILE A 109 -9.22 -28.05 10.07
N LYS A 110 -9.64 -28.90 11.02
CA LYS A 110 -9.29 -28.72 12.44
C LYS A 110 -7.78 -28.74 12.69
N ALA A 111 -7.05 -29.65 12.05
CA ALA A 111 -5.61 -29.72 12.21
C ALA A 111 -4.90 -28.53 11.54
N LEU A 112 -5.37 -28.07 10.38
CA LEU A 112 -4.83 -26.87 9.73
C LEU A 112 -5.15 -25.59 10.52
N GLU A 113 -6.33 -25.49 11.13
CA GLU A 113 -6.67 -24.41 12.07
C GLU A 113 -5.76 -24.43 13.30
N ALA A 114 -5.43 -25.61 13.84
CA ALA A 114 -4.49 -25.73 14.95
C ALA A 114 -3.07 -25.27 14.56
N ALA A 115 -2.63 -25.56 13.33
CA ALA A 115 -1.39 -25.01 12.80
C ALA A 115 -1.47 -23.47 12.69
N LEU A 116 -2.56 -22.94 12.13
CA LEU A 116 -2.72 -21.49 11.97
C LEU A 116 -3.00 -20.74 13.29
N LYS A 117 -3.36 -21.42 14.37
CA LYS A 117 -3.34 -20.80 15.71
C LYS A 117 -1.92 -20.48 16.16
N ILE A 118 -0.93 -21.26 15.70
CA ILE A 118 0.48 -21.03 16.01
C ILE A 118 1.08 -20.00 15.06
N ASP A 119 0.89 -20.14 13.75
CA ASP A 119 1.36 -19.19 12.74
C ASP A 119 0.19 -18.72 11.86
N PRO A 120 -0.54 -17.67 12.29
CA PRO A 120 -1.77 -17.19 11.65
C PRO A 120 -1.69 -16.91 10.17
N ASN A 121 -0.59 -16.38 9.65
CA ASN A 121 -0.44 -16.06 8.23
C ASN A 121 0.54 -16.97 7.48
N HIS A 122 0.84 -18.17 8.00
CA HIS A 122 1.68 -19.13 7.27
C HIS A 122 1.10 -19.42 5.87
N PRO A 123 1.76 -19.00 4.77
CA PRO A 123 1.13 -18.96 3.45
C PRO A 123 0.65 -20.33 2.98
N SER A 124 1.47 -21.37 3.22
CA SER A 124 1.13 -22.72 2.76
C SER A 124 0.00 -23.35 3.59
N ALA A 125 -0.08 -23.02 4.89
CA ALA A 125 -1.11 -23.59 5.75
C ALA A 125 -2.47 -22.92 5.47
N LEU A 126 -2.45 -21.61 5.21
CA LEU A 126 -3.61 -20.86 4.70
C LEU A 126 -4.10 -21.41 3.34
N ALA A 127 -3.19 -21.60 2.38
CA ALA A 127 -3.57 -22.15 1.07
C ALA A 127 -4.14 -23.57 1.18
N GLU A 128 -3.59 -24.40 2.06
CA GLU A 128 -4.08 -25.75 2.32
C GLU A 128 -5.41 -25.76 3.07
N LEU A 129 -5.62 -24.85 4.03
CA LEU A 129 -6.90 -24.69 4.71
C LEU A 129 -7.98 -24.20 3.74
N GLY A 130 -7.64 -23.23 2.89
CA GLY A 130 -8.52 -22.78 1.82
C GLY A 130 -8.93 -23.92 0.89
N TRP A 131 -7.97 -24.78 0.51
CA TRP A 131 -8.25 -25.97 -0.30
C TRP A 131 -9.11 -27.00 0.44
N ALA A 132 -8.85 -27.27 1.71
CA ALA A 132 -9.64 -28.19 2.52
C ALA A 132 -11.09 -27.69 2.69
N ALA A 133 -11.27 -26.38 2.91
CA ALA A 133 -12.57 -25.72 2.97
C ALA A 133 -13.32 -25.83 1.62
N PHE A 134 -12.63 -25.56 0.50
CA PHE A 134 -13.19 -25.76 -0.84
C PHE A 134 -13.70 -27.19 -1.05
N LEU A 135 -12.87 -28.18 -0.71
CA LEU A 135 -13.25 -29.60 -0.83
C LEU A 135 -14.40 -30.00 0.10
N SER A 136 -14.60 -29.29 1.21
CA SER A 136 -15.73 -29.47 2.12
C SER A 136 -17.01 -28.77 1.67
N GLY A 137 -16.93 -27.91 0.65
CA GLY A 137 -18.05 -27.10 0.14
C GLY A 137 -18.23 -25.75 0.83
N ASP A 138 -17.36 -25.39 1.78
CA ASP A 138 -17.37 -24.09 2.44
C ASP A 138 -16.59 -23.07 1.61
N LEU A 139 -17.25 -22.56 0.55
CA LEU A 139 -16.64 -21.65 -0.42
C LEU A 139 -16.27 -20.30 0.20
N ASP A 140 -17.03 -19.82 1.19
CA ASP A 140 -16.75 -18.55 1.85
C ASP A 140 -15.47 -18.64 2.68
N ARG A 141 -15.26 -19.71 3.44
CA ARG A 141 -13.98 -19.95 4.12
C ARG A 141 -12.85 -20.22 3.15
N ALA A 142 -13.12 -20.98 2.08
CA ALA A 142 -12.13 -21.29 1.07
C ALA A 142 -11.51 -20.04 0.45
N GLU A 143 -12.38 -19.10 0.03
CA GLU A 143 -11.99 -17.83 -0.58
C GLU A 143 -11.17 -16.99 0.39
N ARG A 144 -11.64 -16.82 1.63
CA ARG A 144 -10.94 -16.02 2.64
C ARG A 144 -9.53 -16.52 2.93
N PHE A 145 -9.34 -17.81 3.23
CA PHE A 145 -7.99 -18.32 3.56
C PHE A 145 -7.09 -18.40 2.33
N THR A 146 -7.67 -18.66 1.15
CA THR A 146 -6.91 -18.62 -0.09
C THR A 146 -6.41 -17.20 -0.39
N GLN A 147 -7.25 -16.18 -0.23
CA GLN A 147 -6.87 -14.79 -0.44
C GLN A 147 -5.76 -14.36 0.52
N ARG A 148 -5.87 -14.70 1.81
CA ARG A 148 -4.79 -14.46 2.80
C ARG A 148 -3.46 -15.10 2.40
N ALA A 149 -3.47 -16.28 1.78
CA ALA A 149 -2.25 -16.93 1.30
C ALA A 149 -1.66 -16.24 0.06
N ILE A 150 -2.51 -15.64 -0.78
CA ILE A 150 -2.10 -14.87 -1.96
C ILE A 150 -1.45 -13.55 -1.51
N ASP A 151 -2.13 -12.85 -0.59
CA ASP A 151 -1.74 -11.55 -0.05
C ASP A 151 -0.49 -11.61 0.82
N SER A 152 -0.09 -12.81 1.26
CA SER A 152 1.11 -12.99 2.06
C SER A 152 2.36 -12.61 1.27
N SER A 153 3.08 -11.66 1.81
CA SER A 153 4.35 -11.09 1.34
C SER A 153 5.49 -12.10 1.35
N VAL A 154 5.55 -12.97 2.37
CA VAL A 154 6.53 -14.07 2.48
C VAL A 154 6.13 -15.34 1.70
N ALA A 155 5.02 -15.32 0.95
CA ALA A 155 4.65 -16.44 0.09
C ALA A 155 5.64 -16.60 -1.08
N SER A 156 6.25 -17.78 -1.19
CA SER A 156 6.99 -18.15 -2.41
C SER A 156 6.08 -18.15 -3.64
N ASP A 157 6.64 -17.92 -4.84
CA ASP A 157 5.89 -18.00 -6.12
C ASP A 157 5.16 -19.34 -6.29
N ARG A 158 5.72 -20.41 -5.76
CA ARG A 158 5.10 -21.74 -5.75
C ARG A 158 3.82 -21.73 -4.91
N THR A 159 3.88 -21.21 -3.69
CA THR A 159 2.74 -21.16 -2.76
C THR A 159 1.69 -20.16 -3.23
N ARG A 160 2.11 -18.93 -3.60
CA ARG A 160 1.22 -17.90 -4.15
C ARG A 160 0.54 -18.38 -5.43
N GLY A 161 1.29 -19.02 -6.34
CA GLY A 161 0.72 -19.64 -7.53
C GLY A 161 -0.25 -20.79 -7.19
N ALA A 162 0.00 -21.58 -6.15
CA ALA A 162 -0.93 -22.62 -5.69
C ALA A 162 -2.23 -22.03 -5.14
N ALA A 163 -2.13 -20.99 -4.32
CA ALA A 163 -3.28 -20.26 -3.80
C ALA A 163 -4.10 -19.59 -4.92
N LEU A 164 -3.46 -18.95 -5.90
CA LEU A 164 -4.14 -18.39 -7.08
C LEU A 164 -4.90 -19.44 -7.90
N TYR A 165 -4.36 -20.65 -8.01
CA TYR A 165 -5.10 -21.77 -8.59
C TYR A 165 -6.33 -22.15 -7.75
N ASN A 166 -6.20 -22.21 -6.42
CA ASN A 166 -7.33 -22.49 -5.54
C ASN A 166 -8.41 -21.40 -5.69
N LEU A 167 -8.04 -20.13 -5.77
CA LEU A 167 -8.97 -19.01 -5.98
C LEU A 167 -9.72 -19.16 -7.30
N GLY A 168 -9.02 -19.49 -8.38
CA GLY A 168 -9.67 -19.79 -9.65
C GLY A 168 -10.69 -20.92 -9.53
N ARG A 169 -10.37 -22.00 -8.81
CA ARG A 169 -11.31 -23.12 -8.59
C ARG A 169 -12.55 -22.69 -7.79
N ILE A 170 -12.38 -21.81 -6.82
CA ILE A 170 -13.47 -21.26 -6.01
C ILE A 170 -14.40 -20.42 -6.90
N HIS A 171 -13.86 -19.53 -7.73
CA HIS A 171 -14.66 -18.74 -8.66
C HIS A 171 -15.38 -19.59 -9.71
N GLU A 172 -14.75 -20.65 -10.25
CA GLU A 172 -15.43 -21.60 -11.13
C GLU A 172 -16.63 -22.26 -10.45
N GLU A 173 -16.49 -22.68 -9.18
CA GLU A 173 -17.58 -23.29 -8.42
C GLU A 173 -18.71 -22.29 -8.12
N ARG A 174 -18.39 -21.00 -7.97
CA ARG A 174 -19.37 -19.90 -7.86
C ARG A 174 -19.98 -19.47 -9.20
N GLY A 175 -19.45 -19.96 -10.34
CA GLY A 175 -19.88 -19.57 -11.68
C GLY A 175 -19.33 -18.23 -12.17
N ASP A 176 -18.33 -17.66 -11.49
CA ASP A 176 -17.63 -16.46 -11.94
C ASP A 176 -16.44 -16.84 -12.83
N GLU A 177 -16.76 -17.17 -14.08
CA GLU A 177 -15.76 -17.66 -15.04
C GLU A 177 -14.70 -16.60 -15.39
N GLY A 178 -15.05 -15.31 -15.35
CA GLY A 178 -14.11 -14.20 -15.62
C GLY A 178 -13.07 -14.08 -14.50
N ALA A 179 -13.51 -14.02 -13.24
CA ALA A 179 -12.61 -14.00 -12.10
C ALA A 179 -11.73 -15.25 -12.03
N ALA A 180 -12.26 -16.42 -12.41
CA ALA A 180 -11.49 -17.66 -12.49
C ALA A 180 -10.35 -17.58 -13.51
N VAL A 181 -10.62 -17.10 -14.74
CA VAL A 181 -9.59 -16.92 -15.78
C VAL A 181 -8.51 -15.94 -15.33
N THR A 182 -8.88 -14.85 -14.65
CA THR A 182 -7.92 -13.90 -14.07
C THR A 182 -7.00 -14.58 -13.06
N ALA A 183 -7.55 -15.27 -12.05
CA ALA A 183 -6.76 -15.94 -11.02
C ALA A 183 -5.84 -17.03 -11.59
N TYR A 184 -6.31 -17.81 -12.57
CA TYR A 184 -5.48 -18.79 -13.27
C TYR A 184 -4.37 -18.17 -14.10
N THR A 185 -4.65 -17.07 -14.78
CA THR A 185 -3.65 -16.34 -15.56
C THR A 185 -2.54 -15.82 -14.65
N ARG A 186 -2.91 -15.26 -13.48
CA ARG A 186 -1.94 -14.89 -12.42
C ARG A 186 -1.13 -16.09 -11.95
N SER A 187 -1.77 -17.24 -11.70
CA SER A 187 -1.05 -18.47 -11.31
C SER A 187 -0.02 -18.90 -12.36
N LEU A 188 -0.32 -18.79 -13.66
CA LEU A 188 0.60 -19.20 -14.74
C LEU A 188 1.82 -18.29 -14.89
N ARG A 189 1.69 -17.00 -14.52
CA ARG A 189 2.82 -16.07 -14.50
C ARG A 189 3.86 -16.44 -13.46
N LEU A 190 3.43 -17.02 -12.33
CA LEU A 190 4.31 -17.44 -11.24
C LEU A 190 4.85 -18.86 -11.45
N ARG A 191 4.03 -19.78 -11.98
CA ARG A 191 4.46 -21.15 -12.28
C ARG A 191 3.75 -21.72 -13.48
N GLU A 192 4.51 -22.36 -14.37
CA GLU A 192 3.92 -23.14 -15.45
C GLU A 192 3.10 -24.31 -14.87
N ASN A 193 1.85 -24.46 -15.29
CA ASN A 193 1.03 -25.59 -14.89
C ASN A 193 0.02 -25.98 -15.98
N LYS A 194 0.15 -27.19 -16.50
CA LYS A 194 -0.70 -27.70 -17.59
C LYS A 194 -2.17 -27.83 -17.22
N VAL A 195 -2.49 -28.13 -15.96
CA VAL A 195 -3.88 -28.21 -15.50
C VAL A 195 -4.51 -26.82 -15.52
N VAL A 196 -3.80 -25.81 -14.99
CA VAL A 196 -4.24 -24.42 -15.00
C VAL A 196 -4.46 -23.93 -16.44
N ALA A 197 -3.50 -24.16 -17.34
CA ALA A 197 -3.63 -23.79 -18.75
C ALA A 197 -4.83 -24.48 -19.44
N GLY A 198 -5.09 -25.75 -19.13
CA GLY A 198 -6.26 -26.47 -19.63
C GLY A 198 -7.58 -25.89 -19.13
N ARG A 199 -7.66 -25.46 -17.86
CA ARG A 199 -8.86 -24.79 -17.32
C ARG A 199 -9.11 -23.44 -17.97
N ILE A 200 -8.07 -22.62 -18.17
CA ILE A 200 -8.20 -21.34 -18.90
C ILE A 200 -8.78 -21.59 -20.29
N ALA A 201 -8.21 -22.52 -21.07
CA ALA A 201 -8.69 -22.81 -22.41
C ALA A 201 -10.16 -23.30 -22.45
N GLU A 202 -10.58 -24.06 -21.44
CA GLU A 202 -11.97 -24.50 -21.30
C GLU A 202 -12.92 -23.31 -21.02
N LEU A 203 -12.54 -22.43 -20.11
CA LEU A 203 -13.33 -21.25 -19.73
C LEU A 203 -13.38 -20.22 -20.86
N GLU A 204 -12.26 -19.95 -21.53
CA GLU A 204 -12.21 -19.09 -22.71
C GLU A 204 -13.04 -19.66 -23.87
N GLY A 205 -13.08 -20.99 -24.02
CA GLY A 205 -13.97 -21.67 -24.95
C GLY A 205 -15.47 -21.45 -24.66
N LYS A 206 -15.83 -21.11 -23.42
CA LYS A 206 -17.18 -20.71 -23.00
C LYS A 206 -17.43 -19.19 -23.13
N GLY A 207 -16.41 -18.43 -23.49
CA GLY A 207 -16.48 -16.97 -23.66
C GLY A 207 -16.00 -16.16 -22.45
N ALA A 208 -15.43 -16.80 -21.42
CA ALA A 208 -14.81 -16.10 -20.30
C ALA A 208 -13.51 -15.41 -20.73
N ALA A 209 -13.17 -14.28 -20.12
CA ALA A 209 -11.94 -13.54 -20.40
C ALA A 209 -11.38 -12.93 -19.11
N VAL A 210 -10.07 -12.62 -19.12
CA VAL A 210 -9.40 -11.90 -18.02
C VAL A 210 -10.11 -10.58 -17.75
N GLU A 211 -10.43 -10.32 -16.49
CA GLU A 211 -10.91 -9.02 -16.03
C GLU A 211 -9.73 -8.03 -15.92
N ALA A 212 -9.80 -6.88 -16.59
CA ALA A 212 -8.71 -5.90 -16.65
C ALA A 212 -8.47 -5.07 -15.36
N LYS A 213 -9.00 -5.52 -14.20
CA LYS A 213 -9.07 -4.73 -12.95
C LYS A 213 -7.74 -4.61 -12.20
N GLU A 214 -6.67 -5.29 -12.61
CA GLU A 214 -5.46 -5.50 -11.78
C GLU A 214 -4.68 -4.21 -11.40
N CYS A 215 -4.98 -3.08 -12.05
CA CYS A 215 -4.30 -1.79 -11.85
C CYS A 215 -5.27 -0.66 -11.45
N GLU A 216 -6.54 -0.98 -11.27
CA GLU A 216 -7.59 -0.02 -10.92
C GLU A 216 -7.83 -0.05 -9.42
N LEU A 217 -8.08 1.14 -8.86
CA LEU A 217 -8.55 1.22 -7.48
C LEU A 217 -10.01 0.76 -7.43
N THR A 218 -10.40 0.11 -6.33
CA THR A 218 -11.79 -0.28 -6.11
C THR A 218 -12.65 0.97 -5.91
N ALA A 219 -13.58 1.21 -6.83
CA ALA A 219 -14.54 2.30 -6.72
C ALA A 219 -15.58 2.00 -5.63
N MET A 220 -15.72 2.92 -4.68
CA MET A 220 -16.64 2.79 -3.56
C MET A 220 -17.99 3.47 -3.89
N LYS A 221 -19.07 3.01 -3.25
CA LYS A 221 -20.41 3.57 -3.48
C LYS A 221 -20.59 4.89 -2.71
N GLY A 222 -21.12 5.90 -3.41
CA GLY A 222 -21.49 7.18 -2.81
C GLY A 222 -20.32 8.14 -2.58
N ALA A 223 -20.64 9.30 -2.01
CA ALA A 223 -19.66 10.32 -1.65
C ALA A 223 -18.67 9.80 -0.59
N PRO A 224 -17.43 10.34 -0.56
CA PRO A 224 -16.44 9.94 0.44
C PRO A 224 -16.96 10.13 1.87
N PRO A 225 -16.98 9.09 2.72
CA PRO A 225 -17.31 9.26 4.13
C PRO A 225 -16.18 9.97 4.86
N PHE A 226 -16.50 10.49 6.04
CA PHE A 226 -15.53 11.17 6.91
C PHE A 226 -14.56 10.18 7.60
N ASP A 227 -15.07 8.98 7.92
CA ASP A 227 -14.29 7.85 8.41
C ASP A 227 -14.12 6.82 7.27
N LEU A 228 -13.05 7.00 6.48
CA LEU A 228 -12.74 6.13 5.35
C LEU A 228 -12.38 4.72 5.81
N CYS A 229 -11.72 4.60 6.97
CA CYS A 229 -11.28 3.30 7.47
C CYS A 229 -12.46 2.45 7.94
N ALA A 230 -13.41 3.02 8.69
CA ALA A 230 -14.61 2.29 9.07
C ALA A 230 -15.41 1.83 7.85
N ALA A 231 -15.60 2.72 6.86
CA ALA A 231 -16.28 2.37 5.62
C ALA A 231 -15.54 1.30 4.81
N ALA A 232 -14.22 1.36 4.75
CA ALA A 232 -13.39 0.37 4.09
C ALA A 232 -13.44 -0.97 4.82
N LYS A 233 -13.42 -0.99 6.15
CA LYS A 233 -13.54 -2.21 6.95
C LYS A 233 -14.87 -2.93 6.73
N GLU A 234 -15.97 -2.20 6.55
CA GLU A 234 -17.25 -2.81 6.20
C GLU A 234 -17.23 -3.54 4.85
N VAL A 235 -16.32 -3.15 3.96
CA VAL A 235 -16.24 -3.66 2.58
C VAL A 235 -15.13 -4.70 2.40
N PHE A 236 -13.94 -4.40 2.91
CA PHE A 236 -12.72 -5.19 2.74
C PHE A 236 -12.35 -6.00 3.99
N GLY A 237 -13.02 -5.74 5.11
CA GLY A 237 -12.65 -6.34 6.37
C GLY A 237 -12.94 -7.83 6.43
N ALA A 238 -11.99 -8.59 6.96
CA ALA A 238 -12.19 -10.00 7.22
C ALA A 238 -13.13 -10.19 8.42
N ALA A 239 -14.10 -11.09 8.26
CA ALA A 239 -14.89 -11.55 9.40
C ALA A 239 -13.96 -12.24 10.41
N PRO A 240 -14.02 -11.89 11.71
CA PRO A 240 -13.21 -12.54 12.72
C PRO A 240 -13.56 -14.03 12.81
N ASP A 241 -12.58 -14.84 13.12
CA ASP A 241 -12.73 -16.28 13.30
C ASP A 241 -11.86 -16.79 14.45
N GLU A 242 -11.64 -18.11 14.51
CA GLU A 242 -10.85 -18.71 15.58
C GLU A 242 -9.35 -18.36 15.51
N ILE A 243 -8.89 -17.72 14.43
CA ILE A 243 -7.48 -17.36 14.20
C ILE A 243 -7.30 -15.85 14.30
N ILE A 244 -8.23 -15.06 13.74
CA ILE A 244 -8.14 -13.60 13.68
C ILE A 244 -9.23 -12.93 14.53
N GLY A 245 -8.80 -12.01 15.40
CA GLY A 245 -9.68 -11.16 16.18
C GLY A 245 -10.38 -10.07 15.35
N PRO A 246 -11.25 -9.26 15.97
CA PRO A 246 -11.97 -8.23 15.26
C PRO A 246 -11.02 -7.16 14.70
N GLU A 247 -11.25 -6.77 13.45
CA GLU A 247 -10.50 -5.70 12.82
C GLU A 247 -10.83 -4.30 13.40
N LYS A 248 -9.79 -3.50 13.49
CA LYS A 248 -9.74 -2.16 14.10
C LYS A 248 -9.09 -1.19 13.12
N CYS A 249 -9.45 0.08 13.24
CA CYS A 249 -8.74 1.13 12.51
C CYS A 249 -7.55 1.61 13.33
N ASP A 250 -6.41 1.86 12.67
CA ASP A 250 -5.23 2.39 13.33
C ASP A 250 -5.48 3.85 13.76
N GLU A 251 -5.37 4.10 15.08
CA GLU A 251 -5.73 5.40 15.64
C GLU A 251 -4.83 6.54 15.14
N ARG A 252 -3.64 6.22 14.61
CA ARG A 252 -2.70 7.20 14.07
C ARG A 252 -3.14 7.81 12.75
N ASP A 253 -4.12 7.22 12.06
CA ASP A 253 -4.59 7.67 10.75
C ASP A 253 -5.63 8.77 10.83
N TYR A 254 -6.04 9.14 12.04
CA TYR A 254 -7.07 10.13 12.24
C TYR A 254 -6.48 11.51 12.55
N THR A 255 -7.24 12.54 12.20
CA THR A 255 -7.15 13.86 12.80
C THR A 255 -8.42 14.13 13.61
N THR A 256 -8.29 14.87 14.70
CA THR A 256 -9.47 15.30 15.46
C THR A 256 -9.97 16.60 14.86
N THR A 257 -11.20 16.60 14.34
CA THR A 257 -11.78 17.87 13.92
C THR A 257 -12.13 18.73 15.12
N GLU A 258 -12.02 20.05 14.97
CA GLU A 258 -12.49 20.97 16.00
C GLU A 258 -13.99 20.78 16.21
N VAL A 259 -14.40 20.70 17.49
CA VAL A 259 -15.82 20.73 17.85
C VAL A 259 -16.31 22.16 17.67
N ALA A 260 -17.01 22.41 16.58
CA ALA A 260 -17.74 23.65 16.37
C ALA A 260 -19.23 23.47 16.77
N VAL A 261 -19.91 24.58 16.95
CA VAL A 261 -21.33 24.61 17.31
C VAL A 261 -22.01 25.63 16.42
N ASP A 262 -23.06 25.23 15.72
CA ASP A 262 -23.79 26.13 14.84
C ASP A 262 -24.64 27.12 15.65
N ALA A 263 -25.24 28.10 14.97
CA ALA A 263 -26.12 29.08 15.60
C ALA A 263 -27.38 28.47 16.24
N ALA A 264 -27.72 27.22 15.89
CA ALA A 264 -28.84 26.47 16.47
C ALA A 264 -28.40 25.59 17.66
N GLY A 265 -27.12 25.58 18.04
CA GLY A 265 -26.59 24.79 19.14
C GLY A 265 -26.23 23.36 18.75
N ASN A 266 -26.31 22.98 17.48
CA ASN A 266 -25.87 21.68 17.02
C ASN A 266 -24.35 21.66 16.98
N LYS A 267 -23.75 20.68 17.67
CA LYS A 267 -22.34 20.41 17.52
C LYS A 267 -22.08 19.85 16.13
N TYR A 268 -21.05 20.34 15.46
CA TYR A 268 -20.51 19.77 14.25
C TYR A 268 -18.98 19.73 14.37
N GLY A 269 -18.37 18.62 13.99
CA GLY A 269 -16.96 18.33 14.29
C GLY A 269 -16.72 17.75 15.70
N GLY A 270 -15.50 17.29 15.96
CA GLY A 270 -15.13 16.51 17.15
C GLY A 270 -15.09 15.00 16.94
N GLU A 271 -15.56 14.52 15.81
CA GLU A 271 -15.41 13.13 15.40
C GLU A 271 -14.02 12.92 14.79
N LYS A 272 -13.47 11.71 14.95
CA LYS A 272 -12.22 11.31 14.29
C LYS A 272 -12.45 11.31 12.78
N ALA A 273 -11.67 12.07 12.03
CA ALA A 273 -11.68 12.11 10.57
C ALA A 273 -10.45 11.39 10.04
N THR A 274 -10.57 10.65 8.94
CA THR A 274 -9.36 10.15 8.28
C THR A 274 -8.48 11.32 7.84
N ARG A 275 -7.18 11.25 8.15
CA ARG A 275 -6.20 12.28 7.79
C ARG A 275 -6.03 12.33 6.27
N ILE A 276 -6.05 13.54 5.72
CA ILE A 276 -5.74 13.78 4.31
C ILE A 276 -4.22 13.88 4.18
N ALA A 277 -3.64 13.05 3.30
CA ALA A 277 -2.22 13.02 3.00
C ALA A 277 -1.85 13.98 1.86
N LEU A 278 -2.79 14.33 0.98
CA LEU A 278 -2.54 15.27 -0.11
C LEU A 278 -3.85 15.93 -0.54
N ASP A 279 -3.84 17.25 -0.70
CA ASP A 279 -4.95 18.00 -1.31
C ASP A 279 -4.46 18.57 -2.65
N LEU A 280 -5.11 18.17 -3.74
CA LEU A 280 -4.76 18.56 -5.10
C LEU A 280 -5.63 19.73 -5.61
N GLY A 281 -6.56 20.23 -4.80
CA GLY A 281 -7.59 21.18 -5.23
C GLY A 281 -8.65 20.53 -6.13
N ASP A 282 -9.60 21.34 -6.62
CA ASP A 282 -10.74 20.90 -7.43
C ASP A 282 -11.48 19.68 -6.85
N ASP A 283 -11.64 19.68 -5.53
CA ASP A 283 -12.25 18.61 -4.71
C ASP A 283 -11.54 17.24 -4.77
N VAL A 284 -10.30 17.17 -5.27
CA VAL A 284 -9.50 15.95 -5.30
C VAL A 284 -8.56 15.89 -4.10
N ARG A 285 -8.73 14.86 -3.27
CA ARG A 285 -7.90 14.62 -2.08
C ARG A 285 -7.42 13.17 -2.04
N VAL A 286 -6.26 12.94 -1.44
CA VAL A 286 -5.71 11.60 -1.21
C VAL A 286 -5.51 11.39 0.28
N ALA A 287 -5.87 10.22 0.76
CA ALA A 287 -5.71 9.80 2.15
C ALA A 287 -5.02 8.44 2.22
N THR A 288 -4.36 8.16 3.34
CA THR A 288 -3.85 6.83 3.69
C THR A 288 -4.38 6.43 5.06
N TYR A 289 -4.76 5.17 5.24
CA TYR A 289 -5.24 4.64 6.51
C TYR A 289 -5.00 3.13 6.62
N GLY A 290 -5.01 2.59 7.83
CA GLY A 290 -4.72 1.20 8.15
C GLY A 290 -5.88 0.51 8.86
N ILE A 291 -6.14 -0.73 8.44
CA ILE A 291 -7.02 -1.67 9.13
C ILE A 291 -6.11 -2.76 9.75
N THR A 292 -6.20 -2.95 11.06
CA THR A 292 -5.39 -3.91 11.82
C THR A 292 -6.26 -4.93 12.53
N SER A 293 -5.69 -6.08 12.89
CA SER A 293 -6.34 -7.11 13.70
C SER A 293 -5.32 -7.74 14.63
N ASP A 294 -5.79 -8.14 15.81
CA ASP A 294 -4.99 -8.95 16.73
C ASP A 294 -5.24 -10.42 16.41
N PHE A 295 -4.22 -11.27 16.47
CA PHE A 295 -4.42 -12.71 16.37
C PHE A 295 -4.81 -13.30 17.73
N VAL A 296 -5.61 -14.37 17.71
CA VAL A 296 -6.21 -14.94 18.93
C VAL A 296 -5.14 -15.44 19.91
N GLU A 297 -4.05 -16.02 19.41
CA GLU A 297 -2.94 -16.54 20.21
C GLU A 297 -1.82 -15.52 20.44
N GLY A 298 -2.01 -14.25 20.02
CA GLY A 298 -1.04 -13.18 20.16
C GLY A 298 -0.44 -12.73 18.82
N GLY A 299 0.08 -11.50 18.80
CA GLY A 299 0.53 -10.85 17.56
C GLY A 299 -0.55 -9.99 16.90
N GLU A 300 -0.17 -9.32 15.82
CA GLU A 300 -0.97 -8.38 15.07
C GLU A 300 -0.69 -8.47 13.57
N GLY A 301 -1.70 -8.19 12.75
CA GLY A 301 -1.56 -7.98 11.33
C GLY A 301 -2.37 -6.77 10.88
N GLY A 302 -2.10 -6.26 9.69
CA GLY A 302 -2.88 -5.16 9.15
C GLY A 302 -2.58 -4.86 7.71
N THR A 303 -3.42 -4.04 7.09
CA THR A 303 -3.25 -3.55 5.71
C THR A 303 -3.35 -2.03 5.71
N THR A 304 -2.41 -1.39 5.05
CA THR A 304 -2.42 0.05 4.78
C THR A 304 -3.04 0.28 3.41
N TYR A 305 -4.00 1.19 3.34
CA TYR A 305 -4.76 1.56 2.17
C TYR A 305 -4.45 3.00 1.75
N LEU A 306 -4.60 3.26 0.46
CA LEU A 306 -4.69 4.58 -0.12
C LEU A 306 -6.11 4.80 -0.65
N ALA A 307 -6.64 5.99 -0.42
CA ALA A 307 -7.89 6.43 -1.02
C ALA A 307 -7.73 7.71 -1.83
N ALA A 308 -8.29 7.73 -3.03
CA ALA A 308 -8.46 8.92 -3.85
C ALA A 308 -9.93 9.38 -3.77
N LEU A 309 -10.15 10.60 -3.33
CA LEU A 309 -11.45 11.18 -3.00
C LEU A 309 -11.78 12.28 -4.00
N TYR A 310 -12.98 12.24 -4.54
CA TYR A 310 -13.59 13.25 -5.40
C TYR A 310 -14.88 13.76 -4.73
N SER A 311 -15.48 14.86 -5.21
CA SER A 311 -16.65 15.47 -4.58
C SER A 311 -17.81 14.48 -4.31
N ASP A 312 -18.05 13.55 -5.23
CA ASP A 312 -19.20 12.65 -5.22
C ASP A 312 -18.84 11.15 -5.19
N ARG A 313 -17.54 10.81 -5.19
CA ARG A 313 -17.07 9.42 -5.23
C ARG A 313 -15.68 9.26 -4.63
N TRP A 314 -15.33 8.03 -4.30
CA TRP A 314 -13.99 7.70 -3.83
C TRP A 314 -13.56 6.31 -4.28
N TYR A 315 -12.25 6.08 -4.24
CA TYR A 315 -11.61 4.87 -4.71
C TYR A 315 -10.55 4.43 -3.71
N VAL A 316 -10.37 3.12 -3.55
CA VAL A 316 -9.47 2.54 -2.56
C VAL A 316 -8.56 1.50 -3.20
N ALA A 317 -7.28 1.49 -2.82
CA ALA A 317 -6.37 0.38 -3.05
C ALA A 317 -5.60 0.03 -1.78
N ALA A 318 -5.38 -1.27 -1.57
CA ALA A 318 -4.36 -1.72 -0.63
C ALA A 318 -2.99 -1.29 -1.16
N LEU A 319 -2.20 -0.70 -0.27
CA LEU A 319 -0.79 -0.48 -0.49
C LEU A 319 -0.06 -1.70 0.07
N GLY A 320 0.12 -1.87 1.37
CA GLY A 320 0.87 -3.02 1.87
C GLY A 320 0.46 -3.46 3.25
N GLY A 321 0.89 -4.67 3.59
CA GLY A 321 0.55 -5.33 4.84
C GLY A 321 1.63 -5.21 5.90
N GLU A 322 1.20 -5.29 7.14
CA GLU A 322 2.07 -5.61 8.27
C GLU A 322 1.68 -6.95 8.86
N TYR A 323 2.67 -7.66 9.37
CA TYR A 323 2.49 -8.98 9.94
C TYR A 323 3.46 -9.21 11.09
N ASN A 324 2.94 -9.54 12.25
CA ASN A 324 3.73 -10.05 13.36
C ASN A 324 2.89 -11.08 14.10
N PRO A 325 3.11 -12.38 13.89
CA PRO A 325 2.32 -13.41 14.57
C PRO A 325 2.65 -13.55 16.06
N GLY A 326 3.60 -12.76 16.59
CA GLY A 326 4.03 -12.87 17.99
C GLY A 326 4.87 -14.11 18.28
N VAL A 327 5.14 -14.93 17.26
CA VAL A 327 5.96 -16.13 17.31
C VAL A 327 7.02 -16.08 16.22
N GLY A 328 8.05 -16.90 16.32
CA GLY A 328 8.87 -17.21 15.16
C GLY A 328 10.00 -16.22 14.79
N TYR A 329 10.31 -15.20 15.59
CA TYR A 329 11.13 -14.03 15.15
C TYR A 329 10.65 -13.47 13.80
N ILE A 330 9.36 -13.61 13.50
CA ILE A 330 8.75 -13.12 12.27
C ILE A 330 8.21 -11.72 12.53
N GLY A 331 8.49 -10.82 11.61
CA GLY A 331 7.94 -9.48 11.63
C GLY A 331 7.96 -8.87 10.24
N GLU A 332 6.94 -8.09 9.95
CA GLU A 332 6.86 -7.25 8.78
C GLU A 332 6.30 -5.90 9.19
N SER A 333 6.87 -4.82 8.69
CA SER A 333 6.29 -3.50 8.80
C SER A 333 6.20 -2.83 7.45
N PHE A 334 5.11 -2.07 7.30
CA PHE A 334 4.85 -1.33 6.08
C PHE A 334 4.56 0.12 6.42
N GLN A 335 5.15 1.02 5.65
CA GLN A 335 5.02 2.45 5.84
C GLN A 335 4.88 3.16 4.51
N VAL A 336 3.95 4.11 4.45
CA VAL A 336 3.96 5.16 3.44
C VAL A 336 4.86 6.26 3.96
N THR A 337 5.98 6.51 3.28
CA THR A 337 6.97 7.51 3.69
C THR A 337 6.80 8.84 2.97
N SER A 338 6.10 8.85 1.84
CA SER A 338 5.80 10.07 1.09
C SER A 338 4.57 9.91 0.21
N VAL A 339 3.75 10.95 0.13
CA VAL A 339 2.66 11.10 -0.84
C VAL A 339 2.76 12.53 -1.38
N VAL A 340 3.17 12.68 -2.64
CA VAL A 340 3.42 13.99 -3.26
C VAL A 340 2.73 14.12 -4.60
N ALA A 341 2.49 15.36 -5.02
CA ALA A 341 2.00 15.69 -6.35
C ALA A 341 3.16 16.11 -7.25
N ASP A 342 3.23 15.57 -8.47
CA ASP A 342 4.17 16.03 -9.51
C ASP A 342 3.54 15.90 -10.89
N ASP A 343 3.83 16.83 -11.78
CA ASP A 343 3.36 16.83 -13.18
C ASP A 343 4.36 15.99 -13.99
N VAL A 344 4.14 14.67 -14.01
CA VAL A 344 5.03 13.72 -14.70
C VAL A 344 4.44 13.22 -16.01
N VAL A 345 3.14 13.44 -16.25
CA VAL A 345 2.47 13.22 -17.53
C VAL A 345 1.92 14.54 -18.10
N PRO A 346 2.34 14.95 -19.31
CA PRO A 346 1.88 16.21 -19.90
C PRO A 346 0.36 16.32 -20.05
N GLY A 347 -0.18 17.48 -19.68
CA GLY A 347 -1.54 17.90 -20.06
C GLY A 347 -2.66 17.39 -19.17
N GLY A 348 -2.34 16.90 -17.97
CA GLY A 348 -3.28 16.41 -16.96
C GLY A 348 -3.23 17.18 -15.64
N ARG A 349 -3.94 16.64 -14.64
CA ARG A 349 -3.67 17.00 -13.23
C ARG A 349 -2.33 16.38 -12.82
N PRO A 350 -1.61 16.95 -11.83
CA PRO A 350 -0.44 16.30 -11.27
C PRO A 350 -0.75 14.86 -10.83
N GLU A 351 0.15 13.95 -11.13
CA GLU A 351 0.11 12.58 -10.62
C GLU A 351 0.46 12.55 -9.14
N VAL A 352 -0.07 11.55 -8.45
CA VAL A 352 0.26 11.25 -7.06
C VAL A 352 1.41 10.25 -7.06
N ILE A 353 2.57 10.66 -6.56
CA ILE A 353 3.73 9.80 -6.36
C ILE A 353 3.73 9.33 -4.90
N VAL A 354 3.69 8.02 -4.72
CA VAL A 354 3.66 7.36 -3.41
C VAL A 354 4.97 6.62 -3.21
N THR A 355 5.69 6.95 -2.15
CA THR A 355 6.88 6.20 -1.72
C THR A 355 6.53 5.38 -0.49
N THR A 356 6.87 4.10 -0.55
CA THR A 356 6.61 3.15 0.54
C THR A 356 7.86 2.39 0.90
N VAL A 357 7.94 2.01 2.17
CA VAL A 357 8.98 1.14 2.70
C VAL A 357 8.31 -0.07 3.33
N TRP A 358 8.76 -1.25 2.93
CA TRP A 358 8.40 -2.53 3.54
C TRP A 358 9.65 -3.13 4.15
N ASP A 359 9.60 -3.49 5.42
CA ASP A 359 10.67 -4.14 6.18
C ASP A 359 10.15 -5.52 6.60
N HIS A 360 10.98 -6.55 6.47
CA HIS A 360 10.63 -7.91 6.88
C HIS A 360 11.79 -8.56 7.61
N HIS A 361 11.46 -9.45 8.53
CA HIS A 361 12.36 -10.35 9.25
C HIS A 361 11.63 -11.70 9.36
N ASP A 362 12.29 -12.77 8.94
CA ASP A 362 11.76 -14.13 8.90
C ASP A 362 12.79 -15.10 9.48
N GLY A 363 12.40 -15.83 10.53
CA GLY A 363 13.26 -16.75 11.25
C GLY A 363 12.92 -18.20 10.94
N ASP A 364 13.86 -18.94 10.35
CA ASP A 364 13.80 -20.39 10.25
C ASP A 364 14.52 -21.06 11.44
N TYR A 365 13.74 -21.66 12.33
CA TYR A 365 14.24 -22.39 13.50
C TYR A 365 14.84 -23.74 13.17
N GLY A 366 14.43 -24.36 12.07
CA GLY A 366 14.95 -25.67 11.66
C GLY A 366 16.43 -25.57 11.30
N ASP A 367 16.75 -24.53 10.52
CA ASP A 367 18.08 -24.34 9.95
C ASP A 367 18.89 -23.24 10.70
N ASN A 368 18.27 -22.64 11.73
CA ASN A 368 18.80 -21.51 12.51
C ASN A 368 19.21 -20.34 11.61
N VAL A 369 18.37 -19.98 10.66
CA VAL A 369 18.59 -18.90 9.68
C VAL A 369 17.62 -17.76 9.96
N LEU A 370 18.12 -16.54 9.94
CA LEU A 370 17.32 -15.31 9.98
C LEU A 370 17.52 -14.56 8.68
N GLU A 371 16.44 -14.39 7.93
CA GLU A 371 16.39 -13.57 6.74
C GLU A 371 15.68 -12.25 7.03
N GLY A 372 16.39 -11.14 6.86
CA GLY A 372 15.84 -9.80 6.99
C GLY A 372 15.95 -9.05 5.67
N GLY A 373 15.12 -8.04 5.49
CA GLY A 373 15.22 -7.21 4.32
C GLY A 373 14.35 -5.97 4.37
N GLN A 374 14.62 -5.07 3.44
CA GLN A 374 13.85 -3.85 3.28
C GLN A 374 13.71 -3.51 1.81
N GLU A 375 12.50 -3.21 1.37
CA GLU A 375 12.19 -2.77 0.02
C GLU A 375 11.65 -1.34 0.06
N THR A 376 12.16 -0.48 -0.83
CA THR A 376 11.57 0.84 -1.10
C THR A 376 10.94 0.82 -2.48
N ILE A 377 9.68 1.25 -2.56
CA ILE A 377 8.94 1.32 -3.81
C ILE A 377 8.48 2.76 -4.05
N VAL A 378 8.63 3.21 -5.30
CA VAL A 378 8.04 4.45 -5.80
C VAL A 378 6.95 4.07 -6.80
N ALA A 379 5.72 4.48 -6.53
CA ALA A 379 4.55 4.23 -7.37
C ALA A 379 3.94 5.54 -7.86
N VAL A 380 3.39 5.54 -9.08
CA VAL A 380 2.77 6.70 -9.72
C VAL A 380 1.30 6.41 -9.99
N LEU A 381 0.42 7.25 -9.45
CA LEU A 381 -1.02 7.16 -9.57
C LEU A 381 -1.54 8.37 -10.35
N SER A 382 -2.24 8.12 -11.45
CA SER A 382 -3.07 9.16 -12.08
C SER A 382 -4.36 9.31 -11.27
N VAL A 383 -4.82 10.55 -11.10
CA VAL A 383 -6.08 10.91 -10.42
C VAL A 383 -6.93 11.82 -11.31
N ASP A 384 -6.97 11.50 -12.60
CA ASP A 384 -7.79 12.23 -13.55
C ASP A 384 -9.31 12.00 -13.33
N ASN A 385 -10.14 12.68 -14.13
CA ASN A 385 -11.59 12.60 -14.02
C ASN A 385 -12.17 11.28 -14.57
N SER A 386 -11.39 10.48 -15.31
CA SER A 386 -11.82 9.15 -15.79
C SER A 386 -11.76 8.10 -14.68
N GLY A 387 -10.99 8.38 -13.63
CA GLY A 387 -10.86 7.58 -12.43
C GLY A 387 -9.39 7.29 -12.13
N PRO A 388 -9.04 7.08 -10.85
CA PRO A 388 -7.65 6.90 -10.47
C PRO A 388 -7.13 5.55 -10.95
N ARG A 389 -5.91 5.57 -11.51
CA ARG A 389 -5.26 4.39 -12.11
C ARG A 389 -3.76 4.43 -11.90
N TRP A 390 -3.18 3.29 -11.52
CA TRP A 390 -1.74 3.16 -11.42
C TRP A 390 -1.07 3.25 -12.81
N LEU A 391 -0.07 4.13 -12.91
CA LEU A 391 0.75 4.31 -14.09
C LEU A 391 2.06 3.51 -14.03
N GLY A 392 2.47 3.05 -12.85
CA GLY A 392 3.59 2.14 -12.66
C GLY A 392 4.19 2.21 -11.27
N ALA A 393 5.02 1.22 -10.94
CA ALA A 393 5.79 1.18 -9.70
C ALA A 393 7.18 0.58 -9.92
N VAL A 394 8.17 1.08 -9.16
CA VAL A 394 9.58 0.68 -9.25
C VAL A 394 10.15 0.42 -7.86
N LYS A 395 10.76 -0.75 -7.64
CA LYS A 395 11.60 -1.02 -6.47
C LYS A 395 12.92 -0.24 -6.59
N THR A 396 13.03 0.88 -5.88
CA THR A 396 14.22 1.76 -5.93
C THR A 396 15.35 1.29 -5.03
N SER A 397 15.04 0.53 -3.99
CA SER A 397 16.02 -0.06 -3.07
C SER A 397 15.54 -1.43 -2.60
N ILE A 398 16.45 -2.40 -2.55
CA ILE A 398 16.25 -3.72 -1.95
C ILE A 398 17.48 -4.03 -1.11
N VAL A 399 17.27 -4.16 0.20
CA VAL A 399 18.26 -4.66 1.16
C VAL A 399 17.86 -6.08 1.52
N SER A 400 18.82 -6.99 1.53
CA SER A 400 18.63 -8.37 2.00
C SER A 400 19.77 -8.73 2.93
N GLU A 401 19.45 -9.37 4.04
CA GLU A 401 20.37 -9.78 5.08
C GLU A 401 20.03 -11.22 5.48
N VAL A 402 21.03 -12.08 5.53
CA VAL A 402 20.90 -13.45 6.03
C VAL A 402 21.93 -13.62 7.13
N SER A 403 21.50 -14.11 8.29
CA SER A 403 22.34 -14.28 9.48
C SER A 403 21.89 -15.51 10.28
N ALA A 404 22.69 -15.94 11.25
CA ALA A 404 22.22 -16.93 12.21
C ALA A 404 21.17 -16.29 13.15
N MET A 405 20.04 -16.96 13.35
CA MET A 405 18.97 -16.45 14.21
C MET A 405 19.34 -16.53 15.71
N ILE A 406 19.93 -17.65 16.12
CA ILE A 406 20.34 -17.97 17.49
C ILE A 406 21.86 -18.00 17.54
N GLU A 407 22.44 -17.04 18.27
CA GLU A 407 23.88 -16.94 18.46
C GLU A 407 24.42 -18.16 19.22
N GLY A 408 25.48 -18.79 18.70
CA GLY A 408 26.17 -19.90 19.34
C GLY A 408 25.61 -21.30 19.04
N GLU A 409 24.51 -21.40 18.30
CA GLU A 409 23.98 -22.67 17.77
C GLU A 409 24.50 -22.93 16.34
N PRO A 410 24.64 -24.19 15.92
CA PRO A 410 24.88 -24.51 14.51
C PRO A 410 23.81 -23.86 13.63
N SER A 411 24.23 -23.31 12.50
CA SER A 411 23.36 -22.61 11.57
C SER A 411 23.75 -22.99 10.14
N GLU A 412 22.74 -23.14 9.28
CA GLU A 412 22.94 -23.26 7.83
C GLU A 412 22.99 -21.88 7.14
N ALA A 413 22.94 -20.78 7.90
CA ALA A 413 22.96 -19.44 7.35
C ALA A 413 24.29 -19.14 6.64
N GLU A 414 24.22 -18.89 5.34
CA GLU A 414 25.30 -18.24 4.62
C GLU A 414 25.24 -16.74 4.89
N GLU A 415 25.94 -16.29 5.94
CA GLU A 415 25.94 -14.88 6.36
C GLU A 415 26.20 -13.95 5.19
N SER A 416 25.22 -13.11 4.88
CA SER A 416 25.30 -12.22 3.74
C SER A 416 24.49 -10.96 3.98
N ARG A 417 24.94 -9.86 3.38
CA ARG A 417 24.16 -8.63 3.27
C ARG A 417 24.37 -8.06 1.88
N SER A 418 23.28 -7.84 1.17
CA SER A 418 23.29 -7.23 -0.15
C SER A 418 22.39 -5.99 -0.18
N GLU A 419 22.75 -5.04 -1.04
CA GLU A 419 22.00 -3.81 -1.22
C GLU A 419 21.99 -3.43 -2.69
N ARG A 420 20.80 -3.51 -3.29
CA ARG A 420 20.56 -3.20 -4.70
C ARG A 420 19.75 -1.92 -4.80
N LYS A 421 20.12 -1.05 -5.74
CA LYS A 421 19.49 0.27 -5.87
C LYS A 421 19.40 0.74 -7.32
N VAL A 422 18.39 1.55 -7.58
CA VAL A 422 18.23 2.33 -8.82
C VAL A 422 17.76 3.74 -8.49
N GLU A 423 18.09 4.67 -9.37
CA GLU A 423 17.52 6.02 -9.38
C GLU A 423 16.38 6.06 -10.41
N VAL A 424 15.27 6.71 -10.06
CA VAL A 424 14.15 6.95 -10.99
C VAL A 424 14.11 8.43 -11.34
N VAL A 425 14.14 8.73 -12.64
CA VAL A 425 14.07 10.09 -13.17
C VAL A 425 12.84 10.24 -14.06
N PHE A 426 11.92 11.14 -13.70
CA PHE A 426 10.75 11.45 -14.51
C PHE A 426 11.07 12.50 -15.59
N HIS A 427 10.68 12.19 -16.83
CA HIS A 427 10.83 13.03 -18.01
C HIS A 427 9.48 13.66 -18.36
N ARG A 428 9.22 14.82 -17.73
CA ARG A 428 7.92 15.51 -17.74
C ARG A 428 7.42 15.87 -19.13
N ASP A 429 8.31 16.14 -20.07
CA ASP A 429 7.94 16.50 -21.44
C ASP A 429 7.40 15.31 -22.26
N SER A 430 7.74 14.07 -21.88
CA SER A 430 7.38 12.87 -22.64
C SER A 430 6.43 11.92 -21.92
N GLY A 431 6.15 12.12 -20.62
CA GLY A 431 5.38 11.15 -19.83
C GLY A 431 6.15 9.84 -19.61
N GLU A 432 7.47 9.90 -19.63
CA GLU A 432 8.36 8.74 -19.46
C GLU A 432 9.11 8.81 -18.14
N TYR A 433 9.56 7.66 -17.66
CA TYR A 433 10.52 7.57 -16.56
C TYR A 433 11.74 6.76 -16.99
N GLU A 434 12.88 7.08 -16.39
CA GLU A 434 14.14 6.39 -16.63
C GLU A 434 14.65 5.78 -15.33
N VAL A 435 14.93 4.47 -15.37
CA VAL A 435 15.53 3.71 -14.29
C VAL A 435 17.03 3.61 -14.55
N LYS A 436 17.82 4.27 -13.69
CA LYS A 436 19.28 4.37 -13.80
C LYS A 436 19.98 3.54 -12.74
N ALA A 437 21.12 2.98 -13.10
CA ALA A 437 22.00 2.32 -12.14
C ALA A 437 22.61 3.35 -11.19
N ILE A 438 22.73 2.99 -9.92
CA ILE A 438 23.49 3.75 -8.93
C ILE A 438 24.89 3.13 -8.83
N ALA A 439 25.93 3.96 -8.92
CA ALA A 439 27.30 3.48 -8.86
C ALA A 439 27.59 2.73 -7.55
N GLY A 440 28.17 1.54 -7.66
CA GLY A 440 28.47 0.68 -6.51
C GLY A 440 27.33 -0.22 -6.03
N HIS A 441 26.17 -0.18 -6.68
CA HIS A 441 25.03 -1.05 -6.38
C HIS A 441 24.60 -1.84 -7.61
N GLU A 442 24.21 -3.10 -7.41
CA GLU A 442 23.47 -3.84 -8.44
C GLU A 442 22.08 -3.23 -8.63
N PRO A 443 21.49 -3.25 -9.84
CA PRO A 443 20.14 -2.72 -10.07
C PRO A 443 19.06 -3.53 -9.32
N SER A 444 18.21 -2.84 -8.57
CA SER A 444 17.00 -3.42 -7.94
C SER A 444 15.83 -3.58 -8.92
N ALA A 445 15.88 -2.92 -10.07
CA ALA A 445 14.88 -3.02 -11.13
C ALA A 445 15.53 -2.97 -12.54
N PRO A 446 14.83 -3.41 -13.60
CA PRO A 446 15.33 -3.32 -14.97
C PRO A 446 15.69 -1.88 -15.35
N LEU A 447 16.91 -1.68 -15.85
CA LEU A 447 17.38 -0.38 -16.32
C LEU A 447 16.77 -0.02 -17.67
N GLY A 448 16.53 1.26 -17.91
CA GLY A 448 16.03 1.74 -19.20
C GLY A 448 15.08 2.92 -19.08
N ARG A 449 14.49 3.30 -20.21
CA ARG A 449 13.45 4.32 -20.29
C ARG A 449 12.13 3.67 -20.64
N PHE A 450 11.08 4.04 -19.92
CA PHE A 450 9.77 3.41 -19.96
C PHE A 450 8.70 4.49 -19.99
N LYS A 451 7.56 4.20 -20.60
CA LYS A 451 6.44 5.12 -20.66
C LYS A 451 5.47 4.85 -19.50
N LEU A 452 5.02 5.90 -18.83
CA LEU A 452 4.03 5.78 -17.76
C LEU A 452 2.71 5.25 -18.32
N GLY A 453 2.13 4.28 -17.61
CA GLY A 453 0.89 3.62 -18.01
C GLY A 453 1.04 2.60 -19.14
N GLU A 454 2.26 2.33 -19.62
CA GLU A 454 2.56 1.31 -20.63
C GLU A 454 3.48 0.22 -20.05
N GLY A 455 3.32 -1.02 -20.52
CA GLY A 455 4.13 -2.15 -20.07
C GLY A 455 5.65 -1.91 -20.29
N PRO A 456 6.53 -2.46 -19.44
CA PRO A 456 6.26 -3.28 -18.25
C PRO A 456 6.12 -2.41 -16.99
N ALA A 457 5.26 -1.39 -17.00
CA ALA A 457 4.82 -0.77 -15.75
C ALA A 457 4.02 -1.79 -14.93
N LEU A 458 4.69 -2.40 -13.94
CA LEU A 458 4.06 -3.22 -12.93
C LEU A 458 3.16 -2.33 -12.08
N CYS A 459 1.91 -2.74 -11.87
CA CYS A 459 1.04 -2.07 -10.92
C CYS A 459 1.50 -2.41 -9.50
N PRO A 460 1.33 -1.53 -8.50
CA PRO A 460 1.75 -1.80 -7.13
C PRO A 460 1.45 -3.24 -6.67
N PRO A 461 0.21 -3.79 -6.81
CA PRO A 461 -0.06 -5.17 -6.37
C PRO A 461 0.80 -6.25 -7.03
N GLN A 462 1.37 -5.96 -8.20
CA GLN A 462 2.24 -6.86 -8.97
C GLN A 462 3.74 -6.70 -8.62
N VAL A 463 4.14 -5.68 -7.86
CA VAL A 463 5.55 -5.42 -7.50
C VAL A 463 5.94 -6.00 -6.15
N ASN A 464 5.03 -6.00 -5.16
CA ASN A 464 5.10 -6.65 -3.82
C ASN A 464 4.12 -6.02 -2.82
N PHE A 465 3.14 -5.26 -3.30
CA PHE A 465 2.09 -4.73 -2.45
C PHE A 465 1.08 -5.87 -2.26
N ALA A 466 0.99 -6.42 -1.05
CA ALA A 466 0.10 -7.53 -0.66
C ALA A 466 -1.15 -7.63 -1.55
N GLY A 467 -1.23 -8.66 -2.40
CA GLY A 467 -2.36 -8.83 -3.33
C GLY A 467 -2.40 -10.16 -4.07
#